data_AF-A0A925G815-F1
#
_entry.id   AF-A0A925G815-F1
#
_cell.length_a   1.000
_cell.length_b   1.000
_cell.length_c   1.000
_cell.angle_alpha   90.00
_cell.angle_beta   90.00
_cell.angle_gamma   90.00
#
_symmetry.space_group_name_H-M   'P 1'
#
loop_
_entity.id
_entity.type
_entity.pdbx_description
1 polymer ?
#
loop_
_entity_poly.entity_id
_entity_poly.type
_entity_poly.pdbx_seq_one_letter_code
_entity_poly.pdbx_strand_id
1 'polypeptide(L)'
;NDAFGDYGATIILEHHYPFKFFTLFGHLSLNSIKDIFRGQPIKSGEAFAEFGNYTENGNWPPHLHFQLILDMEGYEGDYPGVCGISKQEMYLANSPDPKIILCHTFE
;
A
#
# COMPACT_ATOMS: atom_id res chain seq x y z
N ASN A 1 10.10 6.82 4.12
CA ASN A 1 10.05 5.89 2.98
C ASN A 1 10.87 6.42 1.80
N ASP A 2 11.95 7.17 2.03
CA ASP A 2 12.76 7.82 0.99
C ASP A 2 14.17 7.22 0.84
N ALA A 3 14.46 6.11 1.55
CA ALA A 3 15.73 5.42 1.41
C ALA A 3 15.78 4.58 0.11
N PHE A 4 17.00 4.21 -0.29
CA PHE A 4 17.18 3.29 -1.41
C PHE A 4 16.51 1.94 -1.10
N GLY A 5 15.63 1.48 -1.99
CA GLY A 5 14.87 0.25 -1.82
C GLY A 5 13.56 0.40 -1.04
N ASP A 6 13.28 1.57 -0.45
CA ASP A 6 11.98 1.85 0.20
C ASP A 6 10.86 2.01 -0.85
N TYR A 7 9.64 2.21 -0.35
CA TYR A 7 8.46 2.42 -1.18
C TYR A 7 8.37 3.77 -1.88
N GLY A 8 9.08 4.82 -1.46
CA GLY A 8 8.71 6.18 -1.85
C GLY A 8 7.37 6.60 -1.24
N ALA A 9 6.55 7.35 -1.99
CA ALA A 9 5.21 7.73 -1.51
C ALA A 9 4.30 6.50 -1.35
N THR A 10 3.57 6.48 -0.25
CA THR A 10 2.63 5.43 0.13
C THR A 10 1.27 6.03 0.44
N ILE A 11 0.22 5.30 0.07
CA ILE A 11 -1.15 5.58 0.50
C ILE A 11 -1.73 4.31 1.09
N ILE A 12 -2.31 4.42 2.27
CA ILE A 12 -3.03 3.32 2.93
C ILE A 12 -4.51 3.66 2.92
N LEU A 13 -5.31 2.78 2.32
CA LEU A 13 -6.77 2.86 2.38
C LEU A 13 -7.28 1.91 3.45
N GLU A 14 -8.16 2.41 4.31
CA GLU A 14 -8.94 1.60 5.26
C GLU A 14 -10.29 1.24 4.60
N HIS A 15 -10.62 -0.06 4.61
CA HIS A 15 -11.84 -0.60 4.00
C HIS A 15 -12.76 -1.14 5.07
N HIS A 16 -14.07 -0.98 4.88
CA HIS A 16 -15.11 -1.41 5.84
C HIS A 16 -16.16 -2.27 5.14
N TYR A 17 -15.78 -3.39 4.51
CA TYR A 17 -16.74 -4.40 4.04
C TYR A 17 -16.05 -5.68 3.54
N PRO A 18 -16.47 -6.89 3.96
CA PRO A 18 -17.43 -7.18 5.03
C PRO A 18 -16.86 -7.00 6.45
N PHE A 19 -15.57 -6.71 6.58
CA PHE A 19 -14.86 -6.40 7.83
C PHE A 19 -13.82 -5.31 7.58
N LYS A 20 -13.17 -4.82 8.65
CA LYS A 20 -12.10 -3.82 8.55
C LYS A 20 -10.79 -4.47 8.09
N PHE A 21 -10.18 -3.91 7.05
CA PHE A 21 -8.82 -4.24 6.62
C PHE A 21 -8.21 -3.04 5.90
N PHE A 22 -6.93 -3.14 5.55
CA PHE A 22 -6.20 -2.07 4.90
C PHE A 22 -5.53 -2.57 3.62
N THR A 23 -5.34 -1.65 2.68
CA THR A 23 -4.51 -1.85 1.48
C THR A 23 -3.44 -0.80 1.44
N LEU A 24 -2.18 -1.20 1.31
CA LEU A 24 -1.05 -0.29 1.09
C LEU A 24 -0.73 -0.24 -0.41
N PHE A 25 -0.67 0.97 -0.94
CA PHE A 25 -0.20 1.29 -2.29
C PHE A 25 1.15 2.00 -2.16
N GLY A 26 2.23 1.36 -2.59
CA GLY A 26 3.59 1.90 -2.58
C GLY A 26 4.11 2.21 -3.98
N HIS A 27 5.30 2.80 -4.05
CA HIS A 27 5.95 3.26 -5.29
C HIS A 27 5.14 4.31 -6.04
N LEU A 28 4.38 5.13 -5.31
CA LEU A 28 3.57 6.21 -5.86
C LEU A 28 4.40 7.48 -6.09
N SER A 29 3.88 8.39 -6.89
CA SER A 29 4.49 9.72 -7.06
C SER A 29 4.28 10.55 -5.79
N LEU A 30 5.26 11.39 -5.46
CA LEU A 30 5.10 12.41 -4.42
C LEU A 30 3.92 13.35 -4.70
N ASN A 31 3.53 13.51 -5.96
CA ASN A 31 2.36 14.31 -6.33
C ASN A 31 1.05 13.73 -5.78
N SER A 32 0.94 12.39 -5.69
CA SER A 32 -0.25 11.70 -5.21
C SER A 32 -0.54 11.93 -3.72
N ILE A 33 0.45 12.39 -2.94
CA ILE A 33 0.30 12.63 -1.50
C ILE A 33 0.24 14.12 -1.13
N LYS A 34 0.27 15.05 -2.10
CA LYS A 34 0.29 16.50 -1.83
C LYS A 34 -1.01 17.00 -1.22
N ASP A 35 -2.13 16.53 -1.75
CA ASP A 35 -3.47 17.04 -1.43
C ASP A 35 -4.34 16.00 -0.70
N ILE A 36 -3.73 14.92 -0.20
CA ILE A 36 -4.44 13.90 0.57
C ILE A 36 -4.32 14.15 2.07
N PHE A 37 -5.34 13.75 2.82
CA PHE A 37 -5.33 13.80 4.28
C PHE A 37 -5.93 12.54 4.90
N ARG A 38 -5.53 12.24 6.14
CA ARG A 38 -6.05 11.07 6.88
C ARG A 38 -7.57 11.17 7.02
N GLY A 39 -8.28 10.09 6.68
CA GLY A 39 -9.73 10.01 6.74
C GLY A 39 -10.44 10.60 5.52
N GLN A 40 -9.70 11.04 4.50
CA GLN A 40 -10.29 11.44 3.23
C GLN A 40 -11.02 10.24 2.58
N PRO A 41 -12.32 10.36 2.26
CA PRO A 41 -13.03 9.31 1.55
C PRO A 41 -12.60 9.27 0.09
N ILE A 42 -12.36 8.07 -0.44
CA ILE A 42 -12.09 7.79 -1.85
C ILE A 42 -13.24 6.95 -2.40
N LYS A 43 -13.82 7.37 -3.53
CA LYS A 43 -14.92 6.61 -4.15
C LYS A 43 -14.38 5.48 -5.01
N SER A 44 -15.16 4.40 -5.15
CA SER A 44 -14.85 3.35 -6.12
C SER A 44 -14.73 3.94 -7.53
N GLY A 45 -13.68 3.55 -8.26
CA GLY A 45 -13.37 4.05 -9.60
C GLY A 45 -12.66 5.42 -9.64
N GLU A 46 -12.46 6.07 -8.50
CA GLU A 46 -11.74 7.34 -8.42
C GLU A 46 -10.23 7.11 -8.59
N ALA A 47 -9.60 7.83 -9.53
CA ALA A 47 -8.16 7.88 -9.62
C ALA A 47 -7.61 8.75 -8.49
N PHE A 48 -6.90 8.13 -7.54
CA PHE A 48 -6.37 8.80 -6.35
C PHE A 48 -4.84 8.82 -6.28
N ALA A 49 -4.15 8.11 -7.18
CA ALA A 49 -2.70 8.01 -7.18
C ALA A 49 -2.12 7.70 -8.57
N GLU A 50 -0.83 7.96 -8.74
CA GLU A 50 -0.03 7.70 -9.94
C GLU A 50 1.29 7.03 -9.54
N PHE A 51 1.91 6.29 -10.46
CA PHE A 51 3.23 5.69 -10.20
C PHE A 51 4.32 6.74 -10.09
N GLY A 52 5.20 6.56 -9.11
CA GLY A 52 6.39 7.38 -8.94
C GLY A 52 7.40 7.06 -10.02
N ASN A 53 8.14 8.08 -10.45
CA ASN A 53 9.33 7.87 -11.25
C ASN A 53 10.44 7.24 -10.37
N TYR A 54 11.53 6.80 -11.01
CA TYR A 54 12.66 6.14 -10.34
C TYR A 54 13.22 6.94 -9.14
N THR A 55 13.24 8.27 -9.22
CA THR A 55 13.80 9.11 -8.13
C THR A 55 12.85 9.29 -6.95
N GLU A 56 11.56 9.01 -7.13
CA GLU A 56 10.52 9.22 -6.12
C GLU A 56 10.11 7.92 -5.42
N ASN A 57 10.37 6.77 -6.03
CA ASN A 57 9.82 5.49 -5.61
C ASN A 57 10.86 4.56 -4.95
N GLY A 58 11.96 5.09 -4.43
CA GLY A 58 13.03 4.30 -3.83
C GLY A 58 14.04 3.73 -4.82
N ASN A 59 14.13 4.27 -6.03
CA ASN A 59 15.01 3.80 -7.12
C ASN A 59 14.59 2.46 -7.71
N TRP A 60 13.29 2.20 -7.75
CA TRP A 60 12.72 1.05 -8.43
C TRP A 60 12.28 1.42 -9.86
N PRO A 61 12.30 0.48 -10.83
CA PRO A 61 11.53 0.65 -12.06
C PRO A 61 10.06 0.97 -11.71
N PRO A 62 9.37 1.90 -12.40
CA PRO A 62 7.99 2.26 -12.04
C PRO A 62 7.04 1.06 -12.05
N HIS A 63 6.43 0.76 -10.90
CA HIS A 63 5.48 -0.32 -10.70
C HIS A 63 4.63 -0.04 -9.46
N LEU A 64 3.64 -0.90 -9.18
CA LEU A 64 2.83 -0.83 -7.97
C LEU A 64 3.31 -1.87 -6.94
N HIS A 65 3.58 -1.44 -5.71
CA HIS A 65 3.54 -2.34 -4.55
C HIS A 65 2.12 -2.33 -3.98
N PHE A 66 1.48 -3.50 -3.91
CA PHE A 66 0.13 -3.66 -3.39
C PHE A 66 0.13 -4.73 -2.30
N GLN A 67 -0.37 -4.37 -1.12
CA GLN A 67 -0.35 -5.26 0.04
C GLN A 67 -1.65 -5.16 0.83
N LEU A 68 -2.18 -6.32 1.24
CA LEU A 68 -3.26 -6.39 2.23
C LEU A 68 -2.69 -6.42 3.63
N ILE A 69 -3.38 -5.79 4.58
CA ILE A 69 -3.00 -5.71 5.98
C ILE A 69 -4.28 -5.82 6.83
N LEU A 70 -4.33 -6.75 7.78
CA LEU A 70 -5.50 -6.94 8.64
C LEU A 70 -5.46 -6.02 9.87
N ASP A 71 -4.30 -5.88 10.49
CA ASP A 71 -4.02 -4.98 11.61
C ASP A 71 -2.81 -4.10 11.28
N MET A 72 -2.94 -2.79 11.48
CA MET A 72 -1.83 -1.84 11.27
C MET A 72 -0.77 -1.94 12.37
N GLU A 73 -1.00 -2.64 13.48
CA GLU A 73 -0.02 -2.88 14.56
C GLU A 73 0.64 -1.58 15.10
N GLY A 74 -0.08 -0.46 15.03
CA GLY A 74 0.40 0.87 15.44
C GLY A 74 1.30 1.58 14.42
N TYR A 75 1.55 0.99 13.25
CA TYR A 75 2.22 1.66 12.13
C TYR A 75 1.32 2.75 11.52
N GLU A 76 1.96 3.83 11.04
CA GLU A 76 1.29 4.94 10.37
C GLU A 76 2.08 5.37 9.13
N GLY A 77 1.37 5.63 8.03
CA GLY A 77 1.98 6.08 6.77
C GLY A 77 2.74 5.00 5.99
N ASP A 78 3.14 3.90 6.64
CA ASP A 78 3.82 2.78 6.01
C ASP A 78 3.51 1.45 6.73
N TYR A 79 3.86 0.32 6.11
CA TYR A 79 3.84 -0.99 6.74
C TYR A 79 4.91 -1.92 6.11
N PRO A 80 5.59 -2.78 6.89
CA PRO A 80 6.66 -3.65 6.37
C PRO A 80 6.20 -4.53 5.20
N GLY A 81 6.88 -4.43 4.05
CA GLY A 81 6.66 -5.28 2.87
C GLY A 81 7.62 -6.44 2.74
N VAL A 82 8.69 -6.41 3.55
CA VAL A 82 9.66 -7.49 3.64
C VAL A 82 9.87 -7.82 5.11
N CYS A 83 10.10 -9.09 5.38
CA CYS A 83 10.40 -9.55 6.73
C CYS A 83 11.50 -10.60 6.71
N GLY A 84 12.18 -10.74 7.85
CA GLY A 84 13.07 -11.87 8.06
C GLY A 84 12.28 -13.17 8.20
N ILE A 85 12.90 -14.30 7.84
CA ILE A 85 12.29 -15.64 7.89
C ILE A 85 11.69 -15.94 9.27
N SER A 86 12.34 -15.49 10.34
CA SER A 86 11.85 -15.70 11.72
C SER A 86 10.51 -15.02 12.04
N LYS A 87 10.07 -14.05 11.23
CA LYS A 87 8.78 -13.35 11.38
C LYS A 87 7.79 -13.67 10.26
N GLN A 88 8.14 -14.59 9.36
CA GLN A 88 7.34 -14.89 8.17
C GLN A 88 5.91 -15.29 8.51
N GLU A 89 5.72 -16.20 9.49
CA GLU A 89 4.38 -16.67 9.87
C GLU A 89 3.49 -15.53 10.39
N MET A 90 4.07 -14.64 11.21
CA MET A 90 3.38 -13.47 11.75
C MET A 90 2.91 -12.54 10.62
N TYR A 91 3.80 -12.19 9.69
CA TYR A 91 3.45 -11.30 8.59
C TYR A 91 2.53 -11.95 7.55
N LEU A 92 2.65 -13.25 7.27
CA LEU A 92 1.71 -13.95 6.39
C LEU A 92 0.30 -14.05 6.98
N ALA A 93 0.18 -14.15 8.31
CA ALA A 93 -1.11 -14.12 8.99
C ALA A 93 -1.75 -12.72 8.91
N ASN A 94 -0.96 -11.65 8.96
CA ASN A 94 -1.46 -10.27 8.93
C ASN A 94 -1.58 -9.68 7.51
N SER A 95 -0.81 -10.19 6.55
CA SER A 95 -0.79 -9.77 5.15
C SER A 95 -1.13 -10.95 4.22
N PRO A 96 -2.43 -11.25 4.05
CA PRO A 96 -2.89 -12.33 3.17
C PRO A 96 -2.58 -12.05 1.69
N ASP A 97 -2.59 -13.10 0.87
CA ASP A 97 -2.32 -13.01 -0.57
C ASP A 97 -3.32 -12.03 -1.25
N PRO A 98 -2.84 -10.93 -1.87
CA PRO A 98 -3.69 -9.92 -2.50
C PRO A 98 -4.44 -10.44 -3.73
N LYS A 99 -4.12 -11.63 -4.23
CA LYS A 99 -4.83 -12.27 -5.34
C LYS A 99 -6.33 -12.37 -5.10
N ILE A 100 -6.78 -12.48 -3.85
CA ILE A 100 -8.21 -12.51 -3.50
C ILE A 100 -8.97 -11.24 -3.96
N ILE A 101 -8.27 -10.12 -4.15
CA ILE A 101 -8.82 -8.89 -4.72
C ILE A 101 -8.43 -8.78 -6.19
N LEU A 102 -7.14 -8.96 -6.50
CA LEU A 102 -6.60 -8.66 -7.84
C LEU A 102 -7.06 -9.63 -8.93
N CYS A 103 -7.56 -10.82 -8.59
CA CYS A 103 -8.11 -11.75 -9.58
C CYS A 103 -9.49 -11.32 -10.11
N HIS A 104 -10.11 -10.32 -9.48
CA HIS A 104 -11.35 -9.73 -9.92
C HIS A 104 -11.04 -8.49 -10.77
N THR A 105 -11.25 -8.60 -12.07
CA THR A 105 -11.32 -7.43 -12.95
C THR A 105 -12.67 -6.78 -12.77
N PHE A 106 -12.67 -5.50 -12.38
CA PHE A 106 -13.84 -4.66 -12.50
C PHE A 106 -14.01 -4.32 -13.98
N GLU A 107 -15.08 -4.83 -14.61
CA GLU A 107 -15.53 -4.42 -15.95
C GLU A 107 -16.16 -3.02 -15.92
#